data_AF-A0A235HFC8-F1
#
_entry.id   AF-A0A235HFC8-F1
#
_cell.length_a   1.000
_cell.length_b   1.000
_cell.length_c   1.000
_cell.angle_alpha   90.00
_cell.angle_beta   90.00
_cell.angle_gamma   90.00
#
_symmetry.space_group_name_H-M   'P 1'
#
loop_
_entity.id
_entity.type
_entity.pdbx_description
1 polymer ?
#
loop_
_entity_poly.entity_id
_entity_poly.type
_entity_poly.pdbx_seq_one_letter_code
_entity_poly.pdbx_strand_id
1 'polypeptide(L)'
;MGITPQSLHAAFASKADLYREALDWHQATVGASTAAVLEEGDAVVALMRILHESAREFTKRDRPQGCMVSTAVLTCATENEPVARHSASLRTATLDLIRGALSAALPRDS
;
A
#
# COMPACT_ATOMS: atom_id res chain seq x y z
N MET A 1 -14.43 13.02 8.64
CA MET A 1 -15.53 12.53 7.76
C MET A 1 -16.76 13.43 7.80
N GLY A 2 -17.08 14.12 8.90
CA GLY A 2 -18.20 15.08 8.90
C GLY A 2 -19.59 14.43 8.78
N ILE A 3 -19.69 13.12 8.97
CA ILE A 3 -20.93 12.34 8.90
C ILE A 3 -21.35 11.86 10.29
N THR A 4 -22.63 11.51 10.45
CA THR A 4 -23.15 10.93 11.69
C THR A 4 -22.69 9.47 11.84
N PRO A 5 -22.63 8.93 13.08
CA PRO A 5 -22.40 7.51 13.31
C PRO A 5 -23.41 6.63 12.56
N GLN A 6 -24.68 7.05 12.50
CA GLN A 6 -25.74 6.33 11.80
C GLN A 6 -25.45 6.25 10.29
N SER A 7 -25.06 7.37 9.67
CA SER A 7 -24.66 7.38 8.25
C SER A 7 -23.42 6.53 8.00
N LEU A 8 -22.46 6.53 8.93
CA LEU A 8 -21.26 5.70 8.83
C LEU A 8 -21.61 4.21 8.88
N HIS A 9 -22.44 3.80 9.83
CA HIS A 9 -22.87 2.40 9.96
C HIS A 9 -23.88 1.96 8.90
N ALA A 10 -24.54 2.90 8.22
CA ALA A 10 -25.33 2.62 7.02
C ALA A 10 -24.45 2.36 5.79
N ALA A 11 -23.28 2.98 5.71
CA ALA A 11 -22.34 2.83 4.59
C ALA A 11 -21.35 1.67 4.79
N PHE A 12 -20.93 1.42 6.02
CA PHE A 12 -19.91 0.42 6.35
C PHE A 12 -20.41 -0.52 7.44
N ALA A 13 -20.27 -1.82 7.21
CA ALA A 13 -20.71 -2.86 8.14
C ALA A 13 -19.97 -2.77 9.49
N SER A 14 -18.69 -2.39 9.49
CA SER A 14 -17.89 -2.21 10.70
C SER A 14 -16.75 -1.21 10.51
N LYS A 15 -16.12 -0.79 11.62
CA LYS A 15 -14.88 0.01 11.56
C LYS A 15 -13.73 -0.74 10.86
N ALA A 16 -13.68 -2.06 11.03
CA ALA A 16 -12.67 -2.91 10.38
C ALA A 16 -12.89 -2.93 8.86
N ASP A 17 -14.15 -3.03 8.42
CA ASP A 17 -14.50 -2.98 7.00
C ASP A 17 -14.19 -1.61 6.39
N LEU A 18 -14.58 -0.53 7.06
CA LEU A 18 -14.22 0.83 6.66
C LEU A 18 -12.70 0.99 6.50
N TYR A 19 -11.92 0.48 7.45
CA TYR A 19 -10.47 0.59 7.38
C TYR A 19 -9.88 -0.24 6.23
N ARG A 20 -10.40 -1.45 6.00
CA ARG A 20 -10.02 -2.30 4.86
C ARG A 20 -10.31 -1.60 3.53
N GLU A 21 -11.51 -1.04 3.37
CA GLU A 21 -11.87 -0.29 2.16
C GLU A 21 -10.99 0.95 1.96
N ALA A 22 -10.60 1.63 3.04
CA ALA A 22 -9.67 2.75 2.96
C ALA A 22 -8.26 2.32 2.50
N LEU A 23 -7.78 1.15 2.94
CA LEU A 23 -6.51 0.58 2.46
C LEU A 23 -6.58 0.17 0.98
N ASP A 24 -7.69 -0.42 0.56
CA ASP A 24 -7.91 -0.84 -0.82
C ASP A 24 -7.97 0.40 -1.74
N TRP A 25 -8.69 1.44 -1.31
CA TRP A 25 -8.71 2.74 -2.01
C TRP A 25 -7.33 3.38 -2.07
N HIS A 26 -6.56 3.37 -0.97
CA HIS A 26 -5.22 3.94 -0.94
C HIS A 26 -4.28 3.24 -1.94
N GLN A 27 -4.35 1.92 -2.04
CA GLN A 27 -3.59 1.17 -3.04
C GLN A 27 -4.02 1.51 -4.47
N ALA A 28 -5.33 1.55 -4.73
CA ALA A 28 -5.85 1.83 -6.07
C ALA A 28 -5.62 3.27 -6.55
N THR A 29 -5.26 4.20 -5.65
CA THR A 29 -5.09 5.62 -6.00
C THR A 29 -3.66 6.10 -5.80
N VAL A 30 -3.13 5.99 -4.57
CA VAL A 30 -1.80 6.48 -4.21
C VAL A 30 -0.72 5.45 -4.57
N GLY A 31 -1.05 4.15 -4.45
CA GLY A 31 -0.11 3.04 -4.76
C GLY A 31 -0.10 2.57 -6.22
N ALA A 32 -1.11 2.94 -7.02
CA ALA A 32 -1.40 2.31 -8.31
C ALA A 32 -0.30 2.46 -9.37
N SER A 33 0.51 3.52 -9.31
CA SER A 33 1.61 3.71 -10.27
C SER A 33 2.72 2.68 -10.11
N THR A 34 2.89 2.08 -8.93
CA THR A 34 4.02 1.18 -8.62
C THR A 34 4.02 -0.06 -9.51
N ALA A 35 2.86 -0.72 -9.66
CA ALA A 35 2.75 -1.94 -10.46
C ALA A 35 2.96 -1.65 -11.96
N ALA A 36 2.30 -0.61 -12.48
CA ALA A 36 2.41 -0.23 -13.89
C ALA A 36 3.85 0.17 -14.27
N VAL A 37 4.55 0.93 -13.42
CA VAL A 37 5.93 1.37 -13.69
C VAL A 37 6.93 0.21 -13.68
N LEU A 38 6.69 -0.84 -12.90
CA LEU A 38 7.54 -2.04 -12.86
C LEU A 38 7.35 -2.97 -14.07
N GLU A 39 6.19 -2.95 -14.73
CA GLU A 39 5.91 -3.82 -15.89
C GLU A 39 6.48 -3.28 -17.21
N GLU A 40 6.57 -1.96 -17.38
CA GLU A 40 6.88 -1.33 -18.69
C GLU A 40 8.37 -1.01 -18.91
N GLY A 41 9.23 -1.13 -17.88
CA GLY A 41 10.57 -0.57 -17.90
C GLY A 41 11.69 -1.48 -17.38
N ASP A 42 12.91 -0.99 -17.49
CA ASP A 42 14.06 -1.55 -16.76
C ASP A 42 13.73 -1.52 -15.26
N ALA A 43 13.74 -2.70 -14.62
CA ALA A 43 13.32 -2.86 -13.23
C ALA A 43 14.10 -1.95 -12.26
N VAL A 44 15.39 -1.69 -12.52
CA VAL A 44 16.22 -0.83 -11.66
C VAL A 44 15.79 0.62 -11.83
N VAL A 45 15.60 1.08 -13.07
CA VAL A 45 15.14 2.45 -13.36
C VAL A 45 13.74 2.69 -12.81
N ALA A 46 12.84 1.73 -13.01
CA ALA A 46 11.48 1.75 -12.47
C ALA A 46 11.49 1.88 -10.94
N LEU A 47 12.27 1.05 -10.25
CA LEU A 47 12.40 1.09 -8.79
C LEU A 47 12.99 2.43 -8.31
N MET A 48 14.01 2.95 -8.97
CA MET A 48 14.59 4.27 -8.65
C MET A 48 13.55 5.39 -8.74
N ARG A 49 12.69 5.36 -9.76
CA ARG A 49 11.59 6.32 -9.93
C ARG A 49 10.56 6.19 -8.81
N ILE A 50 10.10 4.97 -8.55
CA ILE A 50 9.12 4.69 -7.48
C ILE A 50 9.62 5.18 -6.13
N LEU A 51 10.89 4.90 -5.78
CA LEU A 51 11.48 5.33 -4.51
C LEU A 51 11.59 6.86 -4.40
N HIS A 52 11.99 7.55 -5.47
CA HIS A 52 12.05 9.02 -5.49
C HIS A 52 10.66 9.67 -5.40
N GLU A 53 9.69 9.15 -6.16
CA GLU A 53 8.31 9.64 -6.14
C GLU A 53 7.70 9.41 -4.75
N SER A 54 7.91 8.23 -4.16
CA SER A 54 7.50 7.90 -2.79
C SER A 54 8.12 8.85 -1.76
N ALA A 55 9.44 9.09 -1.84
CA ALA A 55 10.11 10.01 -0.92
C ALA A 55 9.54 11.44 -1.01
N ARG A 56 9.19 11.90 -2.21
CA ARG A 56 8.53 13.21 -2.41
C ARG A 56 7.11 13.22 -1.86
N GLU A 57 6.30 12.21 -2.16
CA GLU A 57 4.89 12.14 -1.73
C GLU A 57 4.79 12.04 -0.20
N PHE A 58 5.57 11.16 0.41
CA PHE A 58 5.49 10.84 1.84
C PHE A 58 6.10 11.91 2.77
N THR A 59 6.73 12.95 2.21
CA THR A 59 7.32 14.07 2.97
C THR A 59 6.55 15.39 2.81
N LYS A 60 5.46 15.40 2.04
CA LYS A 60 4.59 16.58 1.86
C LYS A 60 3.98 17.01 3.19
N ARG A 61 4.10 18.30 3.52
CA ARG A 61 3.67 18.86 4.82
C ARG A 61 2.15 18.98 4.98
N ASP A 62 1.42 19.01 3.87
CA ASP A 62 -0.04 19.13 3.82
C ASP A 62 -0.75 17.77 3.85
N ARG A 63 0.00 16.66 3.99
CA ARG A 63 -0.53 15.30 4.00
C ARG A 63 0.08 14.45 5.12
N PRO A 64 -0.57 13.33 5.50
CA PRO A 64 0.05 12.36 6.41
C PRO A 64 1.40 11.88 5.87
N GLN A 65 2.39 11.75 6.75
CA GLN A 65 3.72 11.28 6.38
C GLN A 65 3.76 9.75 6.25
N GLY A 66 4.54 9.26 5.31
CA GLY A 66 4.74 7.83 5.07
C GLY A 66 3.64 7.17 4.23
N CYS A 67 3.89 5.91 3.87
CA CYS A 67 2.92 5.06 3.20
C CYS A 67 1.94 4.47 4.21
N MET A 68 0.63 4.57 3.94
CA MET A 68 -0.40 4.02 4.82
C MET A 68 -0.24 2.50 4.96
N VAL A 69 0.09 1.77 3.88
CA VAL A 69 0.30 0.31 3.92
C VAL A 69 1.55 -0.07 4.74
N SER A 70 2.60 0.73 4.66
CA SER A 70 3.86 0.47 5.39
C SER A 70 3.71 0.70 6.89
N THR A 71 2.88 1.64 7.32
CA THR A 71 2.69 1.99 8.74
C THR A 71 1.40 1.40 9.34
N ALA A 72 0.55 0.78 8.53
CA ALA A 72 -0.71 0.17 8.95
C ALA A 72 -0.50 -1.04 9.87
N VAL A 73 -1.12 -0.96 11.06
CA VAL A 73 -1.41 -2.10 11.94
C VAL A 73 -0.15 -2.93 12.23
N LEU A 74 0.93 -2.26 12.66
CA LEU A 74 2.18 -2.91 13.09
C LEU A 74 2.00 -3.68 14.41
N THR A 75 1.08 -3.22 15.25
CA THR A 75 0.62 -3.91 16.46
C THR A 75 -0.90 -3.72 16.58
N CYS A 76 -1.62 -4.75 17.03
CA CYS A 76 -3.06 -4.66 17.27
C CYS A 76 -3.52 -5.65 18.34
N ALA A 77 -4.70 -5.39 18.91
CA ALA A 77 -5.42 -6.37 19.72
C ALA A 77 -5.88 -7.56 18.87
N THR A 78 -6.10 -8.72 19.50
CA THR A 78 -6.48 -9.97 18.83
C THR A 78 -7.74 -9.82 17.98
N GLU A 79 -8.71 -9.01 18.40
CA GLU A 79 -9.92 -8.75 17.61
C GLU A 79 -9.66 -8.10 16.24
N ASN A 80 -8.50 -7.44 16.05
CA ASN A 80 -8.13 -6.75 14.82
C ASN A 80 -7.14 -7.55 13.97
N GLU A 81 -6.85 -8.80 14.34
CA GLU A 81 -5.90 -9.65 13.62
C GLU A 81 -6.24 -9.85 12.13
N PRO A 82 -7.51 -9.96 11.70
CA PRO A 82 -7.84 -10.00 10.28
C PRO A 82 -7.34 -8.76 9.51
N VAL A 83 -7.44 -7.57 10.12
CA VAL A 83 -6.98 -6.32 9.51
C VAL A 83 -5.46 -6.24 9.47
N ALA A 84 -4.79 -6.74 10.52
CA ALA A 84 -3.33 -6.85 10.56
C ALA A 84 -2.82 -7.79 9.46
N ARG A 85 -3.47 -8.95 9.28
CA ARG A 85 -3.15 -9.90 8.20
C ARG A 85 -3.39 -9.30 6.82
N HIS A 86 -4.48 -8.57 6.61
CA HIS A 86 -4.70 -7.85 5.35
C HIS A 86 -3.57 -6.86 5.09
N SER A 87 -3.27 -5.99 6.06
CA SER A 87 -2.17 -5.02 5.92
C SER A 87 -0.83 -5.70 5.62
N ALA A 88 -0.58 -6.87 6.22
CA ALA A 88 0.61 -7.67 5.96
C ALA A 88 0.66 -8.25 4.54
N SER A 89 -0.46 -8.77 4.03
CA SER A 89 -0.51 -9.32 2.67
C SER A 89 -0.23 -8.24 1.62
N LEU A 90 -0.68 -7.00 1.83
CA LEU A 90 -0.40 -5.88 0.93
C LEU A 90 1.09 -5.52 0.88
N ARG A 91 1.77 -5.56 2.03
CA ARG A 91 3.24 -5.37 2.10
C ARG A 91 3.96 -6.50 1.37
N THR A 92 3.56 -7.75 1.62
CA THR A 92 4.12 -8.91 0.93
C THR A 92 3.92 -8.84 -0.58
N ALA A 93 2.72 -8.49 -1.05
CA ALA A 93 2.43 -8.33 -2.48
C ALA A 93 3.33 -7.29 -3.15
N THR A 94 3.58 -6.15 -2.48
CA THR A 94 4.51 -5.13 -2.99
C THR A 94 5.93 -5.67 -3.11
N LEU A 95 6.41 -6.42 -2.10
CA LEU A 95 7.74 -7.03 -2.13
C LEU A 95 7.85 -8.10 -3.22
N ASP A 96 6.80 -8.88 -3.45
CA ASP A 96 6.77 -9.92 -4.48
C ASP A 96 6.82 -9.31 -5.88
N LEU A 97 6.12 -8.20 -6.13
CA LEU A 97 6.22 -7.45 -7.38
C LEU A 97 7.65 -6.96 -7.65
N ILE A 98 8.27 -6.34 -6.66
CA ILE A 98 9.66 -5.84 -6.78
C ILE A 98 10.62 -7.00 -7.00
N ARG A 99 10.47 -8.11 -6.26
CA ARG A 99 11.30 -9.31 -6.42
C ARG A 99 11.15 -9.91 -7.81
N GLY A 100 9.92 -10.00 -8.33
CA GLY A 100 9.64 -10.49 -9.67
C GLY A 100 10.32 -9.65 -10.74
N ALA A 101 10.18 -8.32 -10.67
CA ALA A 101 10.81 -7.39 -11.60
C ALA A 101 12.34 -7.50 -11.60
N LEU A 102 12.97 -7.51 -10.41
CA LEU A 102 14.42 -7.66 -10.29
C LEU A 102 14.92 -9.02 -10.78
N SER A 103 14.19 -10.10 -10.49
CA SER A 103 14.57 -11.46 -10.94
C SER A 103 14.48 -11.63 -12.45
N ALA A 104 13.61 -10.87 -13.12
CA ALA A 104 13.51 -10.84 -14.57
C ALA A 104 14.62 -9.99 -15.22
N ALA A 105 15.10 -8.95 -14.53
CA ALA A 105 16.11 -8.01 -15.05
C ALA A 105 17.56 -8.46 -14.80
N LEU A 106 17.83 -9.19 -13.72
CA LEU A 106 19.18 -9.68 -13.42
C LEU A 106 19.50 -10.93 -14.25
N PRO A 107 20.67 -11.01 -14.89
CA PRO A 107 21.11 -12.24 -15.53
C PRO A 107 21.14 -13.36 -14.48
N ARG A 108 20.60 -14.53 -14.83
CA ARG A 108 20.74 -15.71 -13.99
C ARG A 108 22.20 -16.09 -14.00
N ASP A 109 22.91 -15.85 -12.89
CA ASP A 109 24.25 -16.38 -12.70
C ASP A 109 24.20 -17.90 -12.92
N SER A 110 24.84 -18.34 -14.00
CA SER A 110 25.02 -19.72 -14.43
C SER A 110 26.26 -20.34 -13.83
#